data_AF-A0A9N8HU99-F1
#
_entry.id   AF-A0A9N8HU99-F1
#
_cell.length_a   1.000
_cell.length_b   1.000
_cell.length_c   1.000
_cell.angle_alpha   90.00
_cell.angle_beta   90.00
_cell.angle_gamma   90.00
#
_symmetry.space_group_name_H-M   'P 1'
#
loop_
_entity.id
_entity.type
_entity.pdbx_description
1 polymer ?
#
loop_
_entity_poly.entity_id
_entity_poly.type
_entity_poly.pdbx_seq_one_letter_code
_entity_poly.pdbx_strand_id
1 'polypeptide(L)'
;MAISADEKPTYNTLKTIHQELNANAMAVPSTLGGGSYGHLALVITPAAFAALPNALPWVTPVHPGPNLIHGDAPNSAQITETNRLYASNEKTFLTYRATETALQKQLLQAIPDTFIKSLKHEMYGYAQVTALATLIHLDTTYGKVNADDLEDNMNRMAEWINTKTSSP
;
A
#
# COMPACT_ATOMS: atom_id res chain seq x y z
N MET A 1 -0.52 8.68 -10.86
CA MET A 1 -1.78 9.28 -11.38
C MET A 1 -2.27 10.42 -10.49
N ALA A 2 -3.01 11.40 -11.03
CA ALA A 2 -3.79 12.35 -10.23
C ALA A 2 -5.25 12.33 -10.70
N ILE A 3 -6.19 12.19 -9.76
CA ILE A 3 -7.63 12.28 -10.03
C ILE A 3 -8.00 13.77 -10.04
N SER A 4 -8.85 14.18 -10.99
CA SER A 4 -9.41 15.54 -10.99
C SER A 4 -10.32 15.75 -9.77
N ALA A 5 -10.32 16.96 -9.20
CA ALA A 5 -11.18 17.30 -8.07
C ALA A 5 -12.69 17.22 -8.39
N ASP A 6 -13.03 17.37 -9.67
CA ASP A 6 -14.41 17.46 -10.15
C ASP A 6 -14.95 16.12 -10.67
N GLU A 7 -14.09 15.09 -10.78
CA GLU A 7 -14.45 13.80 -11.37
C GLU A 7 -14.38 12.70 -10.31
N LYS A 8 -15.53 12.07 -10.06
CA LYS A 8 -15.65 10.99 -9.06
C LYS A 8 -14.74 9.82 -9.45
N PRO A 9 -13.98 9.23 -8.50
CA PRO A 9 -13.17 8.06 -8.80
C PRO A 9 -14.01 6.94 -9.41
N THR A 10 -13.58 6.46 -10.59
CA THR A 10 -14.18 5.33 -11.31
C THR A 10 -13.47 4.03 -10.95
N TYR A 11 -14.08 2.88 -11.25
CA TYR A 11 -13.46 1.58 -11.05
C TYR A 11 -12.10 1.48 -11.77
N ASN A 12 -12.02 2.00 -13.00
CA ASN A 12 -10.78 1.99 -13.79
C ASN A 12 -9.67 2.82 -13.14
N THR A 13 -10.02 3.98 -12.58
CA THR A 13 -9.07 4.86 -11.89
C THR A 13 -8.56 4.20 -10.62
N LEU A 14 -9.45 3.64 -9.80
CA LEU A 14 -9.07 2.91 -8.58
C LEU A 14 -8.20 1.69 -8.88
N LYS A 15 -8.55 0.92 -9.91
CA LYS A 15 -7.74 -0.22 -10.37
C LYS A 15 -6.31 0.22 -10.70
N THR A 16 -6.15 1.36 -11.37
CA THR A 16 -4.81 1.83 -11.73
C THR A 16 -4.04 2.33 -10.50
N ILE A 17 -4.70 3.01 -9.57
CA ILE A 17 -4.10 3.40 -8.28
C ILE A 17 -3.60 2.16 -7.53
N HIS A 18 -4.41 1.10 -7.43
CA HIS A 18 -4.00 -0.16 -6.80
C HIS A 18 -2.77 -0.77 -7.51
N GLN A 19 -2.74 -0.78 -8.84
CA GLN A 19 -1.60 -1.31 -9.59
C GLN A 19 -0.31 -0.52 -9.34
N GLU A 20 -0.37 0.81 -9.39
CA GLU A 20 0.79 1.69 -9.14
C GLU A 20 1.30 1.55 -7.70
N LEU A 21 0.40 1.56 -6.71
CA LEU A 21 0.78 1.41 -5.30
C LEU A 21 1.34 0.03 -5.00
N ASN A 22 0.75 -1.03 -5.54
CA ASN A 22 1.24 -2.40 -5.37
C ASN A 22 2.64 -2.53 -5.96
N ALA A 23 2.88 -1.98 -7.16
CA ALA A 23 4.19 -1.98 -7.78
C ALA A 23 5.22 -1.23 -6.92
N ASN A 24 4.88 -0.04 -6.40
CA ASN A 24 5.77 0.75 -5.54
C ASN A 24 6.06 0.05 -4.21
N ALA A 25 5.04 -0.58 -3.60
CA ALA A 25 5.19 -1.33 -2.36
C ALA A 25 6.09 -2.57 -2.55
N MET A 26 5.93 -3.28 -3.66
CA MET A 26 6.77 -4.42 -4.02
C MET A 26 8.20 -4.01 -4.38
N ALA A 27 8.39 -2.83 -4.95
CA ALA A 27 9.70 -2.29 -5.31
C ALA A 27 10.60 -2.01 -4.10
N VAL A 28 10.03 -1.88 -2.90
CA VAL A 28 10.81 -1.80 -1.65
C VAL A 28 11.00 -3.21 -1.09
N PRO A 29 12.22 -3.78 -1.16
CA PRO A 29 12.47 -5.14 -0.69
C PRO A 29 12.23 -5.27 0.81
N SER A 30 11.74 -6.43 1.22
CA SER A 30 11.55 -6.79 2.63
C SER A 30 11.85 -8.26 2.81
N THR A 31 12.28 -8.66 4.00
CA THR A 31 12.34 -10.08 4.40
C THR A 31 11.04 -10.57 5.02
N LEU A 32 10.09 -9.65 5.29
CA LEU A 32 8.80 -9.94 5.90
C LEU A 32 7.89 -10.72 4.94
N GLY A 33 6.96 -11.50 5.49
CA GLY A 33 5.98 -12.25 4.70
C GLY A 33 6.60 -13.28 3.73
N GLY A 34 7.80 -13.78 4.03
CA GLY A 34 8.54 -14.70 3.16
C GLY A 34 9.45 -14.01 2.14
N GLY A 35 9.45 -12.67 2.10
CA GLY A 35 10.41 -11.84 1.38
C GLY A 35 10.21 -11.73 -0.14
N SER A 36 9.23 -12.43 -0.71
CA SER A 36 8.98 -12.42 -2.16
C SER A 36 8.14 -11.23 -2.64
N TYR A 37 7.46 -10.52 -1.73
CA TYR A 37 6.45 -9.50 -2.08
C TYR A 37 6.76 -8.10 -1.57
N GLY A 38 8.00 -7.83 -1.13
CA GLY A 38 8.39 -6.52 -0.61
C GLY A 38 7.46 -6.06 0.52
N HIS A 39 6.88 -4.88 0.39
CA HIS A 39 5.91 -4.31 1.33
C HIS A 39 4.46 -4.36 0.85
N LEU A 40 4.11 -5.28 -0.06
CA LEU A 40 2.76 -5.36 -0.65
C LEU A 40 1.64 -5.47 0.40
N ALA A 41 1.90 -6.09 1.56
CA ALA A 41 0.94 -6.22 2.65
C ALA A 41 0.43 -4.88 3.22
N LEU A 42 1.10 -3.76 2.91
CA LEU A 42 0.69 -2.42 3.33
C LEU A 42 -0.45 -1.82 2.51
N VAL A 43 -0.73 -2.39 1.34
CA VAL A 43 -1.68 -1.84 0.36
C VAL A 43 -2.73 -2.84 -0.09
N ILE A 44 -2.66 -4.09 0.35
CA ILE A 44 -3.71 -5.10 0.14
C ILE A 44 -4.22 -5.66 1.46
N THR A 45 -5.42 -6.23 1.45
CA THR A 45 -6.00 -6.82 2.66
C THR A 45 -5.19 -8.03 3.14
N PRO A 46 -5.19 -8.35 4.45
CA PRO A 46 -4.52 -9.55 4.95
C PRO A 46 -4.99 -10.85 4.28
N ALA A 47 -6.28 -10.94 3.93
CA ALA A 47 -6.83 -12.08 3.20
C ALA A 47 -6.28 -12.18 1.77
N ALA A 48 -6.14 -11.05 1.07
CA ALA A 48 -5.55 -11.02 -0.27
C ALA A 48 -4.05 -11.38 -0.22
N PHE A 49 -3.33 -10.90 0.78
CA PHE A 49 -1.91 -11.24 0.95
C PHE A 49 -1.72 -12.73 1.25
N ALA A 50 -2.55 -13.32 2.12
CA ALA A 50 -2.51 -14.74 2.46
C ALA A 50 -2.84 -15.66 1.28
N ALA A 51 -3.55 -15.16 0.25
CA ALA A 51 -3.86 -15.91 -0.96
C ALA A 51 -2.70 -15.94 -1.97
N LEU A 52 -1.62 -15.18 -1.74
CA LEU A 52 -0.47 -15.15 -2.64
C LEU A 52 0.37 -16.44 -2.53
N PRO A 53 0.88 -16.99 -3.65
CA PRO A 53 1.74 -18.16 -3.63
C PRO A 53 2.98 -17.96 -2.75
N ASN A 54 3.23 -18.91 -1.83
CA ASN A 54 4.38 -18.89 -0.93
C ASN A 54 4.47 -17.67 0.01
N ALA A 55 3.41 -16.86 0.12
CA ALA A 55 3.38 -15.78 1.09
C ALA A 55 3.27 -16.36 2.51
N LEU A 56 4.13 -15.88 3.40
CA LEU A 56 4.00 -16.13 4.83
C LEU A 56 3.19 -15.01 5.50
N PRO A 57 2.57 -15.23 6.66
CA PRO A 57 1.85 -14.18 7.36
C PRO A 57 2.70 -12.91 7.53
N TRP A 58 2.15 -11.77 7.13
CA TRP A 58 2.77 -10.48 7.39
C TRP A 58 2.62 -10.13 8.87
N VAL A 59 3.75 -10.06 9.59
CA VAL A 59 3.79 -9.57 10.96
C VAL A 59 4.33 -8.15 10.93
N THR A 60 3.48 -7.19 11.30
CA THR A 60 3.88 -5.78 11.34
C THR A 60 5.07 -5.59 12.29
N PRO A 61 6.19 -5.01 11.82
CA PRO A 61 7.35 -4.76 12.66
C PRO A 61 7.01 -3.84 13.84
N VAL A 62 7.53 -4.18 15.01
CA VAL A 62 7.45 -3.36 16.22
C VAL A 62 8.82 -2.74 16.49
N HIS A 63 8.86 -1.48 16.91
CA HIS A 63 10.09 -0.82 17.29
C HIS A 63 10.76 -1.61 18.44
N PRO A 64 12.06 -1.94 18.38
CA PRO A 64 12.73 -2.79 19.38
C PRO A 64 12.92 -2.14 20.76
N GLY A 65 12.30 -0.98 21.01
CA GLY A 65 12.52 -0.13 22.19
C GLY A 65 13.66 0.88 21.99
N PRO A 66 13.77 1.92 22.81
CA PRO A 66 14.77 2.98 22.65
C PRO A 66 16.19 2.54 23.05
N ASN A 67 16.30 1.50 23.88
CA ASN A 67 17.56 1.02 24.40
C ASN A 67 17.72 -0.48 24.10
N LEU A 68 18.91 -0.85 23.65
CA LEU A 68 19.36 -2.23 23.58
C LEU A 68 19.50 -2.79 25.00
N ILE A 69 18.95 -3.97 25.24
CA ILE A 69 19.07 -4.69 26.51
C ILE A 69 19.79 -6.01 26.26
N HIS A 70 20.87 -6.24 26.99
CA HIS A 70 21.54 -7.55 27.04
C HIS A 70 20.99 -8.40 28.19
N GLY A 71 21.12 -9.73 28.08
CA GLY A 71 20.89 -10.63 29.20
C GLY A 71 21.96 -10.49 30.29
N ASP A 72 21.75 -11.15 31.43
CA ASP A 72 22.68 -11.11 32.56
C ASP A 72 24.05 -11.72 32.20
N ALA A 73 25.13 -11.00 32.53
CA ALA A 73 26.52 -11.40 32.29
C ALA A 73 26.79 -11.95 30.87
N PRO A 74 26.53 -11.17 29.81
CA PRO A 74 26.61 -11.67 28.45
C PRO A 74 28.08 -11.86 28.05
N ASN A 75 28.37 -12.95 27.32
CA ASN A 75 29.67 -13.11 26.68
C ASN A 75 29.76 -12.30 25.39
N SER A 76 30.97 -12.15 24.84
CA SER A 76 31.20 -11.33 23.65
C SER A 76 30.36 -11.77 22.44
N ALA A 77 30.15 -13.07 22.23
CA ALA A 77 29.33 -13.57 21.12
C ALA A 77 27.85 -13.20 21.30
N GLN A 78 27.33 -13.29 22.53
CA GLN A 78 25.96 -12.90 22.87
C GLN A 78 25.75 -11.38 22.68
N ILE A 79 26.72 -10.56 23.09
CA ILE A 79 26.67 -9.11 22.87
C ILE A 79 26.60 -8.80 21.37
N THR A 80 27.48 -9.41 20.57
CA THR A 80 27.52 -9.20 19.12
C THR A 80 26.20 -9.58 18.45
N GLU A 81 25.62 -10.74 18.80
CA GLU A 81 24.36 -11.17 18.20
C GLU A 81 23.18 -10.28 18.64
N THR A 82 23.13 -9.87 19.91
CA THR A 82 22.08 -8.96 20.40
C THR A 82 22.12 -7.63 19.65
N ASN A 83 23.32 -7.08 19.43
CA ASN A 83 23.52 -5.84 18.65
C ASN A 83 23.03 -6.01 17.21
N ARG A 84 23.37 -7.15 16.59
CA ARG A 84 22.99 -7.46 15.20
C ARG A 84 21.47 -7.58 15.06
N LEU A 85 20.82 -8.28 15.97
CA LEU A 85 19.36 -8.43 15.98
C LEU A 85 18.65 -7.09 16.21
N TYR A 86 19.11 -6.30 17.19
CA TYR A 86 18.54 -4.98 17.45
C TYR A 86 18.65 -4.08 16.21
N ALA A 87 19.84 -3.96 15.61
CA ALA A 87 20.04 -3.15 14.41
C ALA A 87 19.21 -3.64 13.21
N SER A 88 19.06 -4.96 13.05
CA SER A 88 18.21 -5.55 12.01
C SER A 88 16.73 -5.22 12.23
N ASN A 89 16.25 -5.34 13.47
CA ASN A 89 14.86 -5.05 13.83
C ASN A 89 14.54 -3.56 13.69
N GLU A 90 15.44 -2.68 14.13
CA GLU A 90 15.32 -1.23 13.98
C GLU A 90 15.26 -0.85 12.50
N LYS A 91 16.20 -1.36 11.68
CA LYS A 91 16.19 -1.13 10.23
C LYS A 91 14.90 -1.61 9.59
N THR A 92 14.41 -2.78 9.97
CA THR A 92 13.16 -3.35 9.45
C THR A 92 11.97 -2.46 9.81
N PHE A 93 11.88 -2.02 11.06
CA PHE A 93 10.84 -1.12 11.53
C PHE A 93 10.87 0.24 10.82
N LEU A 94 12.04 0.88 10.72
CA LEU A 94 12.19 2.17 10.06
C LEU A 94 11.86 2.08 8.57
N THR A 95 12.27 1.00 7.90
CA THR A 95 11.93 0.75 6.50
C THR A 95 10.42 0.63 6.33
N TYR A 96 9.76 -0.20 7.15
CA TYR A 96 8.31 -0.34 7.16
C TYR A 96 7.59 1.02 7.33
N ARG A 97 8.00 1.81 8.33
CA ARG A 97 7.39 3.12 8.61
C ARG A 97 7.60 4.12 7.49
N ALA A 98 8.80 4.14 6.89
CA ALA A 98 9.11 5.00 5.76
C ALA A 98 8.28 4.63 4.53
N THR A 99 8.15 3.32 4.24
CA THR A 99 7.35 2.83 3.11
C THR A 99 5.87 3.14 3.29
N GLU A 100 5.29 2.88 4.48
CA GLU A 100 3.90 3.25 4.78
C GLU A 100 3.66 4.75 4.58
N THR A 101 4.56 5.59 5.09
CA THR A 101 4.47 7.05 4.96
C THR A 101 4.57 7.49 3.50
N ALA A 102 5.47 6.88 2.72
CA ALA A 102 5.63 7.18 1.31
C ALA A 102 4.40 6.80 0.49
N LEU A 103 3.84 5.61 0.70
CA LEU A 103 2.62 5.12 0.04
C LEU A 103 1.42 6.00 0.39
N GLN A 104 1.27 6.35 1.66
CA GLN A 104 0.23 7.28 2.08
C GLN A 104 0.38 8.64 1.40
N LYS A 105 1.59 9.21 1.36
CA LYS A 105 1.85 10.49 0.70
C LYS A 105 1.54 10.43 -0.80
N GLN A 106 1.85 9.33 -1.48
CA GLN A 106 1.47 9.13 -2.88
C GLN A 106 -0.04 9.21 -3.07
N LEU A 107 -0.82 8.56 -2.20
CA LEU A 107 -2.29 8.64 -2.23
C LEU A 107 -2.81 10.06 -1.98
N LEU A 108 -2.31 10.75 -0.96
CA LEU A 108 -2.73 12.11 -0.63
C LEU A 108 -2.40 13.12 -1.74
N GLN A 109 -1.37 12.85 -2.55
CA GLN A 109 -1.03 13.66 -3.72
C GLN A 109 -1.86 13.29 -4.96
N ALA A 110 -2.21 12.02 -5.09
CA ALA A 110 -2.97 11.51 -6.23
C ALA A 110 -4.48 11.78 -6.12
N ILE A 111 -5.02 11.86 -4.91
CA ILE A 111 -6.46 11.89 -4.67
C ILE A 111 -6.87 13.23 -4.04
N PRO A 112 -7.82 13.95 -4.65
CA PRO A 112 -8.40 15.14 -4.06
C PRO A 112 -8.98 14.90 -2.67
N ASP A 113 -8.75 15.84 -1.75
CA ASP A 113 -9.19 15.77 -0.34
C ASP A 113 -10.70 15.47 -0.25
N THR A 114 -11.52 15.99 -1.18
CA THR A 114 -12.98 15.76 -1.25
C THR A 114 -13.37 14.28 -1.16
N PHE A 115 -12.57 13.37 -1.72
CA PHE A 115 -12.88 11.93 -1.76
C PHE A 115 -12.33 11.13 -0.57
N ILE A 116 -11.49 11.75 0.28
CA ILE A 116 -10.86 11.08 1.43
C ILE A 116 -11.04 11.86 2.74
N LYS A 117 -11.66 13.04 2.70
CA LYS A 117 -11.85 13.95 3.85
C LYS A 117 -12.57 13.30 5.03
N SER A 118 -13.41 12.30 4.77
CA SER A 118 -14.07 11.50 5.81
C SER A 118 -13.10 10.81 6.76
N LEU A 119 -11.89 10.49 6.29
CA LEU A 119 -10.82 9.84 7.06
C LEU A 119 -9.95 10.84 7.83
N LYS A 120 -10.11 12.14 7.57
CA LYS A 120 -9.26 13.19 8.12
C LYS A 120 -9.60 13.43 9.59
N HIS A 121 -8.63 13.22 10.46
CA HIS A 121 -8.75 13.59 11.87
C HIS A 121 -8.57 15.11 12.04
N GLU A 122 -9.34 15.72 12.94
CA GLU A 122 -9.32 17.17 13.16
C GLU A 122 -7.94 17.69 13.59
N MET A 123 -7.32 17.06 14.61
CA MET A 123 -6.00 17.50 15.11
C MET A 123 -4.80 16.96 14.34
N TYR A 124 -4.93 15.78 13.71
CA TYR A 124 -3.78 15.02 13.20
C TYR A 124 -3.81 14.86 11.68
N GLY A 125 -4.84 15.40 11.01
CA GLY A 125 -5.07 15.19 9.59
C GLY A 125 -5.12 13.71 9.26
N TYR A 126 -4.34 13.29 8.27
CA TYR A 126 -4.26 11.91 7.85
C TYR A 126 -3.18 11.09 8.59
N ALA A 127 -2.44 11.65 9.55
CA ALA A 127 -1.23 11.01 10.10
C ALA A 127 -1.44 9.61 10.72
N GLN A 128 -2.68 9.26 11.08
CA GLN A 128 -3.05 7.94 11.64
C GLN A 128 -3.78 7.02 10.64
N VAL A 129 -4.03 7.50 9.42
CA VAL A 129 -4.71 6.74 8.38
C VAL A 129 -3.68 5.96 7.57
N THR A 130 -3.84 4.65 7.42
CA THR A 130 -2.93 3.84 6.60
C THR A 130 -3.25 3.98 5.12
N ALA A 131 -2.28 3.64 4.27
CA ALA A 131 -2.50 3.57 2.82
C ALA A 131 -3.64 2.58 2.50
N LEU A 132 -3.62 1.39 3.12
CA LEU A 132 -4.69 0.40 2.98
C LEU A 132 -6.06 0.92 3.43
N ALA A 133 -6.15 1.65 4.56
CA ALA A 133 -7.43 2.20 5.02
C ALA A 133 -8.00 3.21 4.02
N THR A 134 -7.13 4.01 3.39
CA THR A 134 -7.52 4.93 2.32
C THR A 134 -8.04 4.17 1.10
N LEU A 135 -7.33 3.12 0.65
CA LEU A 135 -7.77 2.28 -0.46
C LEU A 135 -9.13 1.61 -0.17
N ILE A 136 -9.31 1.03 1.01
CA ILE A 136 -10.58 0.42 1.43
C ILE A 136 -11.71 1.44 1.41
N HIS A 137 -11.48 2.66 1.89
CA HIS A 137 -12.49 3.72 1.84
C HIS A 137 -12.91 4.04 0.41
N LEU A 138 -11.94 4.19 -0.49
CA LEU A 138 -12.21 4.47 -1.90
C LEU A 138 -12.97 3.33 -2.57
N ASP A 139 -12.56 2.08 -2.34
CA ASP A 139 -13.20 0.90 -2.92
C ASP A 139 -14.65 0.75 -2.42
N THR A 140 -14.88 0.97 -1.12
CA THR A 140 -16.22 0.83 -0.52
C THR A 140 -17.17 1.97 -0.90
N THR A 141 -16.64 3.18 -1.10
CA THR A 141 -17.44 4.39 -1.39
C THR A 141 -17.65 4.60 -2.89
N TYR A 142 -16.64 4.28 -3.70
CA TYR A 142 -16.59 4.61 -5.13
C TYR A 142 -16.35 3.40 -6.03
N GLY A 143 -15.79 2.30 -5.52
CA GLY A 143 -15.42 1.11 -6.30
C GLY A 143 -16.57 0.20 -6.74
N LYS A 144 -17.83 0.60 -6.52
CA LYS A 144 -18.96 -0.09 -7.18
C LYS A 144 -18.93 0.27 -8.66
N VAL A 145 -18.90 -0.76 -9.51
CA VAL A 145 -19.09 -0.61 -10.96
C VAL A 145 -20.42 0.09 -11.18
N ASN A 146 -20.38 1.36 -11.54
CA ASN A 146 -21.57 2.17 -11.79
C ASN A 146 -21.86 2.20 -13.30
N ALA A 147 -23.02 2.76 -13.69
CA ALA A 147 -23.40 2.86 -15.10
C ALA A 147 -22.31 3.55 -15.95
N ASP A 148 -21.64 4.56 -15.39
CA ASP A 148 -20.54 5.30 -16.02
C ASP A 148 -19.33 4.39 -16.33
N ASP A 149 -18.98 3.45 -15.44
CA ASP A 149 -17.90 2.48 -15.70
C ASP A 149 -18.25 1.53 -16.86
N LEU A 150 -19.56 1.21 -17.00
CA LEU A 150 -20.06 0.39 -18.08
C LEU A 150 -20.05 1.16 -19.41
N GLU A 151 -20.41 2.45 -19.37
CA GLU A 151 -20.39 3.35 -20.52
C GLU A 151 -18.96 3.62 -21.03
N ASP A 152 -18.00 3.87 -20.14
CA ASP A 152 -16.58 3.97 -20.50
C ASP A 152 -16.06 2.68 -21.11
N ASN A 153 -16.46 1.52 -20.56
CA ASN A 153 -16.09 0.23 -21.12
C ASN A 153 -16.74 0.00 -22.50
N MET A 154 -17.98 0.42 -22.70
CA MET A 154 -18.66 0.39 -24.01
C MET A 154 -17.98 1.30 -25.02
N ASN A 155 -17.58 2.52 -24.62
CA ASN A 155 -16.87 3.48 -25.48
C ASN A 155 -15.51 2.93 -25.90
N ARG A 156 -14.73 2.38 -24.96
CA ARG A 156 -13.46 1.71 -25.27
C ARG A 156 -13.65 0.50 -26.19
N MET A 157 -14.75 -0.24 -26.03
CA MET A 157 -15.08 -1.36 -26.92
C MET A 157 -15.43 -0.87 -28.33
N ALA A 158 -16.17 0.23 -28.46
CA ALA A 158 -16.49 0.84 -29.75
C ALA A 158 -15.23 1.35 -30.47
N GLU A 159 -14.31 2.02 -29.76
CA GLU A 159 -13.01 2.44 -30.30
C GLU A 159 -12.15 1.26 -30.75
N TRP A 160 -12.10 0.19 -29.96
CA TRP A 160 -11.38 -1.03 -30.32
C TRP A 160 -11.96 -1.71 -31.57
N ILE A 161 -13.29 -1.77 -31.69
CA ILE A 161 -13.95 -2.30 -32.88
C ILE A 161 -13.60 -1.43 -34.10
N ASN A 162 -13.71 -0.11 -33.99
CA ASN A 162 -13.42 0.81 -35.09
C ASN A 162 -11.95 0.70 -35.56
N THR A 163 -11.00 0.52 -34.65
CA THR A 163 -9.59 0.33 -35.02
C THR A 163 -9.32 -1.03 -35.69
N LYS A 164 -10.09 -2.08 -35.34
CA LYS A 164 -10.00 -3.41 -35.96
C LYS A 164 -10.68 -3.49 -37.34
N THR A 165 -11.77 -2.74 -37.54
CA THR A 165 -12.50 -2.70 -38.82
C THR A 165 -11.92 -1.70 -39.83
N SER A 166 -10.99 -0.85 -39.41
CA SER A 166 -10.30 0.13 -40.28
C SER A 166 -8.95 -0.35 -40.84
N SER A 167 -8.57 -1.62 -40.64
CA SER A 167 -7.45 -2.24 -41.37
C SER A 167 -7.94 -2.87 -42.67
N PRO A 168 -7.42 -2.47 -43.85
CA PRO A 168 -7.71 -3.09 -45.14
C PRO A 168 -7.13 -4.50 -45.30
#